data_AF-A0A6B3GE62-F1
#
_entry.id   AF-A0A6B3GE62-F1
#
_cell.length_a   1.000
_cell.length_b   1.000
_cell.length_c   1.000
_cell.angle_alpha   90.00
_cell.angle_beta   90.00
_cell.angle_gamma   90.00
#
_symmetry.space_group_name_H-M   'P 1'
#
loop_
_entity.id
_entity.type
_entity.pdbx_description
1 polymer ?
#
loop_
_entity_poly.entity_id
_entity_poly.type
_entity_poly.pdbx_seq_one_letter_code
_entity_poly.pdbx_strand_id
1 'polypeptide(L)'
;DVRFDPMDPAAVDAWVREATGGLIERLPLEITDDTLLALVNVLALKARWEKPFEGWRTQDLPFTDAAGTVREVPTMGMDVPLADAWTVGGAYVVELRCAQEPGGAPGARVRLVLGEPGAGPERVLPVGWAPRTAGTALDTDRVTIGLPRLALRTRVPVTEQLPALGVRLATSDEADFSGLSPERLAISDVIQETVLKIAEEGVEAAAVTVVAMRAGSAPVPQRVHHSA
;
A
#
# COMPACT_ATOMS: atom_id res chain seq x y z
N ASP A 1 -10.74 -16.50 3.18
CA ASP A 1 -11.90 -16.74 4.05
C ASP A 1 -12.71 -15.45 4.10
N VAL A 2 -14.02 -15.50 3.85
CA VAL A 2 -14.89 -14.30 3.91
C VAL A 2 -15.85 -14.50 5.06
N ARG A 3 -15.83 -13.58 6.03
CA ARG A 3 -16.66 -13.63 7.24
C ARG A 3 -17.73 -12.54 7.17
N PHE A 4 -18.95 -12.88 7.59
CA PHE A 4 -20.06 -11.94 7.73
C PHE A 4 -20.39 -11.79 9.22
N ASP A 5 -20.28 -10.57 9.74
CA ASP A 5 -20.55 -10.23 11.14
C ASP A 5 -21.50 -9.03 11.22
N PRO A 6 -22.23 -8.85 12.34
CA PRO A 6 -22.90 -7.60 12.63
C PRO A 6 -21.92 -6.43 12.58
N MET A 7 -22.40 -5.30 12.08
CA MET A 7 -21.62 -4.08 11.92
C MET A 7 -21.47 -3.32 13.25
N ASP A 8 -20.86 -3.96 14.25
CA ASP A 8 -20.51 -3.35 15.54
C ASP A 8 -19.14 -2.66 15.43
N PRO A 9 -19.06 -1.31 15.53
CA PRO A 9 -17.81 -0.58 15.38
C PRO A 9 -16.69 -1.07 16.32
N ALA A 10 -17.02 -1.44 17.56
CA ALA A 10 -16.02 -1.88 18.53
C ALA A 10 -15.43 -3.25 18.16
N ALA A 11 -16.26 -4.17 17.67
CA ALA A 11 -15.83 -5.47 17.19
C ALA A 11 -14.96 -5.35 15.92
N VAL A 12 -15.35 -4.46 14.99
CA VAL A 12 -14.59 -4.21 13.76
C VAL A 12 -13.22 -3.58 14.08
N ASP A 13 -13.18 -2.58 14.96
CA ASP A 13 -11.92 -1.96 15.41
C ASP A 13 -10.99 -2.98 16.08
N ALA A 14 -11.53 -3.81 16.97
CA ALA A 14 -10.76 -4.87 17.62
C ALA A 14 -10.17 -5.85 16.60
N TRP A 15 -10.96 -6.27 15.61
CA TRP A 15 -10.51 -7.14 14.54
C TRP A 15 -9.47 -6.46 13.64
N VAL A 16 -9.65 -5.20 13.24
CA VAL A 16 -8.66 -4.45 12.46
C VAL A 16 -7.32 -4.35 13.21
N ARG A 17 -7.37 -4.03 14.50
CA ARG A 17 -6.18 -3.98 15.34
C ARG A 17 -5.47 -5.32 15.42
N GLU A 18 -6.20 -6.42 15.61
CA GLU A 18 -5.63 -7.76 15.65
C GLU A 18 -5.01 -8.14 14.29
N ALA A 19 -5.77 -7.98 13.21
CA ALA A 19 -5.36 -8.35 11.85
C ALA A 19 -4.16 -7.55 11.33
N THR A 20 -3.94 -6.34 11.85
CA THR A 20 -2.79 -5.49 11.50
C THR A 20 -1.63 -5.59 12.49
N GLY A 21 -1.69 -6.48 13.48
CA GLY A 21 -0.68 -6.58 14.53
C GLY A 21 -0.55 -5.28 15.36
N GLY A 22 -1.62 -4.49 15.46
CA GLY A 22 -1.69 -3.24 16.17
C GLY A 22 -1.19 -2.01 15.41
N LEU A 23 -0.80 -2.15 14.14
CA LEU A 23 -0.32 -1.01 13.34
C LEU A 23 -1.44 -0.02 13.00
N ILE A 24 -2.65 -0.51 12.74
CA ILE A 24 -3.84 0.31 12.52
C ILE A 24 -4.86 -0.11 13.57
N GLU A 25 -5.19 0.81 14.48
CA GLU A 25 -5.95 0.47 15.69
C GLU A 25 -7.46 0.40 15.46
N ARG A 26 -7.96 1.03 14.40
CA ARG A 26 -9.38 1.23 14.13
C ARG A 26 -9.67 1.26 12.64
N LEU A 27 -10.92 1.02 12.27
CA LEU A 27 -11.39 1.14 10.91
C LEU A 27 -11.15 2.58 10.40
N PRO A 28 -10.56 2.76 9.20
CA PRO A 28 -10.25 4.07 8.66
C PRO A 28 -11.49 4.74 8.04
N LEU A 29 -12.69 4.42 8.52
CA LEU A 29 -13.98 4.94 8.09
C LEU A 29 -14.94 4.88 9.27
N GLU A 30 -15.73 5.94 9.45
CA GLU A 30 -16.81 5.94 10.44
C GLU A 30 -18.02 5.22 9.87
N ILE A 31 -18.55 4.26 10.61
CA ILE A 31 -19.78 3.55 10.25
C ILE A 31 -20.95 4.41 10.71
N THR A 32 -21.83 4.74 9.77
CA THR A 32 -23.01 5.58 10.01
C THR A 32 -24.29 4.76 9.88
N ASP A 33 -25.43 5.30 10.32
CA ASP A 33 -26.74 4.67 10.17
C ASP A 33 -27.14 4.45 8.68
N ASP A 34 -26.52 5.19 7.75
CA ASP A 34 -26.73 5.05 6.31
C ASP A 34 -25.90 3.91 5.69
N THR A 35 -24.95 3.34 6.46
CA THR A 35 -24.10 2.25 5.99
C THR A 35 -24.85 0.93 6.11
N LEU A 36 -25.19 0.32 4.98
CA LEU A 36 -25.91 -0.95 4.93
C LEU A 36 -24.96 -2.16 4.86
N LEU A 37 -23.78 -1.96 4.28
CA LEU A 37 -22.76 -2.99 4.14
C LEU A 37 -21.37 -2.36 4.12
N ALA A 38 -20.42 -2.98 4.80
CA ALA A 38 -19.01 -2.62 4.72
C ALA A 38 -18.17 -3.85 4.37
N LEU A 39 -17.40 -3.76 3.29
CA LEU A 39 -16.37 -4.74 2.96
C LEU A 39 -15.03 -4.23 3.44
N VAL A 40 -14.41 -4.97 4.37
CA VAL A 40 -13.11 -4.61 4.94
C VAL A 40 -12.06 -5.64 4.53
N ASN A 41 -10.96 -5.17 3.97
CA ASN A 41 -9.80 -5.98 3.63
C ASN A 41 -8.58 -5.48 4.41
N VAL A 42 -7.83 -6.42 4.98
CA VAL A 42 -6.59 -6.13 5.71
C VAL A 42 -5.43 -6.88 5.07
N LEU A 43 -4.34 -6.17 4.82
CA LEU A 43 -3.06 -6.75 4.43
C LEU A 43 -2.03 -6.37 5.50
N ALA A 44 -1.32 -7.33 6.05
CA ALA A 44 -0.26 -7.08 7.03
C ALA A 44 1.00 -7.85 6.66
N LEU A 45 2.14 -7.20 6.80
CA LEU A 45 3.46 -7.74 6.58
C LEU A 45 4.32 -7.41 7.79
N LYS A 46 4.95 -8.44 8.37
CA LYS A 46 6.05 -8.29 9.31
C LYS A 46 7.16 -9.19 8.85
N ALA A 47 8.25 -8.59 8.38
CA ALA A 47 9.33 -9.30 7.74
C ALA A 47 10.67 -8.80 8.27
N ARG A 48 11.54 -9.72 8.66
CA ARG A 48 12.93 -9.39 9.03
C ARG A 48 13.79 -9.32 7.80
N TRP A 49 14.81 -8.48 7.78
CA TRP A 49 15.81 -8.55 6.71
C TRP A 49 16.53 -9.89 6.73
N GLU A 50 16.86 -10.43 5.56
CA GLU A 50 17.74 -11.60 5.46
C GLU A 50 19.13 -11.25 6.04
N LYS A 51 19.60 -10.04 5.74
CA LYS A 51 20.76 -9.41 6.37
C LYS A 51 20.34 -8.08 7.01
N PRO A 52 20.16 -8.03 8.34
CA PRO A 52 19.85 -6.79 9.05
C PRO A 52 20.91 -5.70 8.87
N PHE A 53 20.49 -4.45 9.02
CA PHE A 53 21.43 -3.33 9.09
C PHE A 53 22.12 -3.35 10.46
N GLU A 54 23.43 -3.13 10.46
CA GLU A 54 24.18 -3.07 11.70
C GLU A 54 23.96 -1.71 12.36
N GLY A 55 23.36 -1.70 13.56
CA GLY A 55 22.96 -0.44 14.22
C GLY A 55 24.10 0.56 14.46
N TRP A 56 25.36 0.11 14.56
CA TRP A 56 26.52 0.99 14.70
C TRP A 56 26.87 1.77 13.41
N ARG A 57 26.33 1.33 12.26
CA ARG A 57 26.44 2.04 10.97
C ARG A 57 25.33 3.07 10.77
N THR A 58 24.33 3.10 11.65
CA THR A 58 23.26 4.12 11.60
C THR A 58 23.80 5.45 12.09
N GLN A 59 23.69 6.47 11.25
CA GLN A 59 24.15 7.84 11.54
C GLN A 59 23.09 8.84 11.14
N ASP A 60 23.01 9.96 11.83
CA ASP A 60 22.20 11.09 11.38
C ASP A 60 22.86 11.69 10.14
N LEU A 61 22.12 11.69 9.02
CA LEU A 61 22.57 12.22 7.73
C LEU A 61 21.51 13.17 7.13
N PRO A 62 21.93 14.15 6.29
CA PRO A 62 20.99 15.04 5.62
C PRO A 62 20.03 14.30 4.68
N PHE A 63 18.74 14.60 4.81
CA PHE A 63 17.66 14.16 3.92
C PHE A 63 16.91 15.38 3.39
N THR A 64 16.74 15.45 2.06
CA THR A 64 15.98 16.52 1.40
C THR A 64 14.58 16.02 1.09
N ASP A 65 13.56 16.63 1.70
CA ASP A 65 12.17 16.27 1.45
C ASP A 65 11.61 16.85 0.14
N ALA A 66 10.37 16.49 -0.20
CA ALA A 66 9.72 16.94 -1.43
C ALA A 66 9.49 18.46 -1.51
N ALA A 67 9.55 19.17 -0.38
CA ALA A 67 9.49 20.64 -0.33
C ALA A 67 10.89 21.29 -0.46
N GLY A 68 11.94 20.48 -0.62
CA GLY A 68 13.33 20.94 -0.65
C GLY A 68 13.92 21.26 0.73
N THR A 69 13.22 20.90 1.82
CA THR A 69 13.73 21.14 3.17
C THR A 69 14.71 20.04 3.54
N VAL A 70 15.87 20.45 4.06
CA VAL A 70 16.92 19.53 4.52
C VAL A 70 16.78 19.30 6.02
N ARG A 71 16.81 18.03 6.45
CA ARG A 71 16.77 17.62 7.86
C ARG A 71 17.75 16.48 8.10
N GLU A 72 18.40 16.46 9.26
CA GLU A 72 19.16 15.30 9.70
C GLU A 72 18.19 14.19 10.12
N VAL A 73 18.38 12.99 9.57
CA VAL A 73 17.56 11.81 9.89
C VAL A 73 18.44 10.59 10.15
N PRO A 74 18.05 9.69 11.08
CA PRO A 74 18.74 8.43 11.30
C PRO A 74 18.75 7.60 10.00
N THR A 75 19.93 7.42 9.43
CA THR A 75 20.14 6.75 8.15
C THR A 75 20.97 5.50 8.36
N MET A 76 20.36 4.35 8.06
CA MET A 76 20.96 3.04 8.20
C MET A 76 21.89 2.77 7.02
N GLY A 77 23.10 2.27 7.30
CA GLY A 77 24.11 2.00 6.27
C GLY A 77 24.39 0.51 6.10
N MET A 78 24.44 0.01 4.87
CA MET A 78 24.93 -1.36 4.59
C MET A 78 25.63 -1.46 3.24
N ASP A 79 26.51 -2.45 3.11
CA ASP A 79 27.09 -2.84 1.83
C ASP A 79 26.22 -3.95 1.21
N VAL A 80 25.85 -3.79 -0.06
CA VAL A 80 24.97 -4.71 -0.80
C VAL A 80 25.70 -5.42 -1.94
N PRO A 81 25.32 -6.65 -2.30
CA PRO A 81 25.88 -7.35 -3.47
C PRO A 81 25.63 -6.58 -4.77
N LEU A 82 26.61 -6.57 -5.69
CA LEU A 82 26.47 -5.91 -7.00
C LEU A 82 25.30 -6.45 -7.84
N ALA A 83 24.94 -7.72 -7.65
CA ALA A 83 23.80 -8.32 -8.35
C ALA A 83 22.46 -7.69 -7.94
N ASP A 84 22.38 -7.15 -6.73
CA ASP A 84 21.18 -6.59 -6.11
C ASP A 84 21.02 -5.08 -6.34
N ALA A 85 21.98 -4.45 -7.03
CA ALA A 85 21.96 -3.04 -7.37
C ALA A 85 22.18 -2.83 -8.89
N TRP A 86 21.39 -1.96 -9.51
CA TRP A 86 21.47 -1.68 -10.94
C TRP A 86 20.93 -0.28 -11.26
N THR A 87 21.15 0.16 -12.50
CA THR A 87 20.46 1.35 -13.04
C THR A 87 19.40 0.95 -14.04
N VAL A 88 18.30 1.70 -14.09
CA VAL A 88 17.29 1.58 -15.14
C VAL A 88 16.64 2.94 -15.31
N GLY A 89 16.47 3.39 -16.55
CA GLY A 89 15.82 4.68 -16.85
C GLY A 89 16.44 5.90 -16.12
N GLY A 90 17.75 5.88 -15.85
CA GLY A 90 18.45 6.94 -15.10
C GLY A 90 18.29 6.89 -13.58
N ALA A 91 17.52 5.94 -13.05
CA ALA A 91 17.38 5.72 -11.61
C ALA A 91 18.27 4.58 -11.13
N TYR A 92 18.75 4.68 -9.88
CA TYR A 92 19.35 3.57 -9.15
C TYR A 92 18.27 2.72 -8.51
N VAL A 93 18.43 1.40 -8.60
CA VAL A 93 17.54 0.43 -7.96
C VAL A 93 18.36 -0.49 -7.09
N VAL A 94 17.89 -0.75 -5.87
CA VAL A 94 18.46 -1.72 -4.95
C VAL A 94 17.35 -2.63 -4.45
N GLU A 95 17.58 -3.94 -4.47
CA GLU A 95 16.63 -4.94 -3.98
C GLU A 95 17.15 -5.61 -2.72
N LEU A 96 16.43 -5.45 -1.61
CA LEU A 96 16.72 -6.07 -0.33
C LEU A 96 15.79 -7.27 -0.10
N ARG A 97 16.34 -8.36 0.40
CA ARG A 97 15.60 -9.59 0.71
C ARG A 97 15.22 -9.62 2.18
N CYS A 98 14.01 -10.06 2.46
CA CYS A 98 13.59 -10.43 3.80
C CYS A 98 13.84 -11.93 4.03
N ALA A 99 14.11 -12.28 5.29
CA ALA A 99 14.28 -13.66 5.71
C ALA A 99 13.02 -14.49 5.37
N GLN A 100 13.25 -15.70 4.88
CA GLN A 100 12.19 -16.68 4.67
C GLN A 100 11.95 -17.45 5.97
N GLU A 101 10.68 -17.59 6.34
CA GLU A 101 10.29 -18.48 7.43
C GLU A 101 10.45 -19.95 7.01
N PRO A 102 11.01 -20.83 7.86
CA PRO A 102 11.19 -22.24 7.54
C PRO A 102 9.87 -22.91 7.12
N GLY A 103 9.82 -23.48 5.92
CA GLY A 103 8.62 -24.10 5.36
C GLY A 103 7.53 -23.12 4.92
N GLY A 104 7.78 -21.81 5.00
CA GLY A 104 6.88 -20.75 4.57
C GLY A 104 7.05 -20.33 3.11
N ALA A 105 6.20 -19.39 2.69
CA ALA A 105 6.31 -18.72 1.40
C ALA A 105 7.68 -18.03 1.23
N PRO A 106 8.12 -17.75 -0.02
CA PRO A 106 9.34 -16.98 -0.25
C PRO A 106 9.33 -15.66 0.52
N GLY A 107 10.48 -15.29 1.08
CA GLY A 107 10.64 -14.02 1.79
C GLY A 107 10.28 -12.83 0.91
N ALA A 108 9.70 -11.80 1.52
CA ALA A 108 9.39 -10.56 0.82
C ALA A 108 10.65 -9.91 0.22
N ARG A 109 10.47 -9.12 -0.83
CA ARG A 109 11.52 -8.28 -1.41
C ARG A 109 11.12 -6.83 -1.32
N VAL A 110 12.05 -5.99 -0.88
CA VAL A 110 11.87 -4.55 -0.82
C VAL A 110 12.76 -3.92 -1.88
N ARG A 111 12.13 -3.25 -2.84
CA ARG A 111 12.83 -2.55 -3.92
C ARG A 111 12.84 -1.07 -3.64
N LEU A 112 14.04 -0.53 -3.51
CA LEU A 112 14.32 0.90 -3.31
C LEU A 112 14.72 1.48 -4.67
N VAL A 113 14.17 2.65 -4.99
CA VAL A 113 14.40 3.32 -6.28
C VAL A 113 14.74 4.77 -5.99
N LEU A 114 15.88 5.23 -6.51
CA LEU A 114 16.39 6.57 -6.32
C LEU A 114 16.62 7.21 -7.69
N GLY A 115 15.85 8.24 -8.00
CA GLY A 115 16.05 9.05 -9.21
C GLY A 115 17.23 10.00 -9.10
N GLU A 116 17.51 10.69 -10.20
CA GLU A 116 18.45 11.81 -10.19
C GLU A 116 17.99 12.91 -9.21
N PRO A 117 18.92 13.70 -8.64
CA PRO A 117 18.56 14.83 -7.79
C PRO A 117 17.50 15.74 -8.43
N GLY A 118 16.40 15.99 -7.71
CA GLY A 118 15.28 16.80 -8.18
C GLY A 118 14.24 16.05 -9.03
N ALA A 119 14.42 14.76 -9.33
CA ALA A 119 13.40 13.97 -10.00
C ALA A 119 12.22 13.67 -9.06
N GLY A 120 11.01 14.00 -9.51
CA GLY A 120 9.78 13.74 -8.78
C GLY A 120 9.35 12.27 -8.78
N PRO A 121 8.56 11.83 -7.78
CA PRO A 121 8.11 10.44 -7.65
C PRO A 121 7.34 9.93 -8.87
N GLU A 122 6.60 10.80 -9.58
CA GLU A 122 5.86 10.46 -10.80
C GLU A 122 6.77 9.97 -11.95
N ARG A 123 8.02 10.42 -11.98
CA ARG A 123 9.03 9.96 -12.95
C ARG A 123 9.80 8.74 -12.44
N VAL A 124 10.05 8.67 -11.13
CA VAL A 124 10.91 7.64 -10.53
C VAL A 124 10.16 6.34 -10.24
N LEU A 125 8.94 6.42 -9.70
CA LEU A 125 8.18 5.25 -9.26
C LEU A 125 7.90 4.25 -10.41
N PRO A 126 7.44 4.66 -11.61
CA PRO A 126 7.18 3.70 -12.69
C PRO A 126 8.41 2.89 -13.10
N VAL A 127 9.60 3.49 -12.98
CA VAL A 127 10.88 2.86 -13.36
C VAL A 127 11.23 1.71 -12.42
N GLY A 128 10.82 1.78 -11.15
CA GLY A 128 11.03 0.70 -10.18
C GLY A 128 10.35 -0.62 -10.54
N TRP A 129 9.30 -0.56 -11.35
CA TRP A 129 8.46 -1.71 -11.72
C TRP A 129 9.03 -2.43 -12.93
N ALA A 130 10.06 -1.88 -13.57
CA ALA A 130 10.75 -2.53 -14.66
C ALA A 130 11.34 -3.88 -14.21
N PRO A 131 11.33 -4.90 -15.08
CA PRO A 131 11.97 -6.17 -14.78
C PRO A 131 13.48 -5.99 -14.64
N ARG A 132 14.13 -6.83 -13.83
CA ARG A 132 15.59 -6.77 -13.61
C ARG A 132 16.39 -6.83 -14.92
N THR A 133 15.87 -7.52 -15.94
CA THR A 133 16.47 -7.66 -17.28
C THR A 133 16.51 -6.36 -18.08
N ALA A 134 15.71 -5.36 -17.73
CA ALA A 134 15.75 -4.03 -18.34
C ALA A 134 16.83 -3.11 -17.71
N GLY A 135 17.48 -3.57 -16.64
CA GLY A 135 18.47 -2.81 -15.89
C GLY A 135 19.92 -3.09 -16.29
N THR A 136 20.75 -2.06 -16.23
CA THR A 136 22.20 -2.11 -16.46
C THR A 136 22.94 -2.31 -15.15
N ALA A 137 23.86 -3.26 -15.10
CA ALA A 137 24.72 -3.47 -13.93
C ALA A 137 25.57 -2.23 -13.64
N LEU A 138 25.90 -2.01 -12.35
CA LEU A 138 26.79 -0.93 -11.94
C LEU A 138 28.25 -1.31 -12.27
N ASP A 139 28.98 -0.37 -12.87
CA ASP A 139 30.42 -0.50 -13.12
C ASP A 139 31.20 -0.03 -11.89
N THR A 140 31.24 -0.86 -10.86
CA THR A 140 31.92 -0.59 -9.59
C THR A 140 32.21 -1.89 -8.83
N ASP A 141 33.22 -1.86 -7.96
CA ASP A 141 33.59 -3.00 -7.13
C ASP A 141 32.71 -3.13 -5.87
N ARG A 142 32.06 -2.04 -5.44
CA ARG A 142 31.29 -2.01 -4.20
C ARG A 142 30.13 -1.02 -4.23
N VAL A 143 29.00 -1.43 -3.66
CA VAL A 143 27.83 -0.56 -3.45
C VAL A 143 27.53 -0.49 -1.96
N THR A 144 27.51 0.73 -1.44
CA THR A 144 27.05 1.04 -0.08
C THR A 144 25.77 1.86 -0.21
N ILE A 145 24.74 1.49 0.54
CA ILE A 145 23.47 2.22 0.58
C ILE A 145 23.28 2.92 1.92
N GLY A 146 22.62 4.08 1.87
CA GLY A 146 22.05 4.76 3.03
C GLY A 146 20.52 4.75 2.91
N LEU A 147 19.83 4.21 3.90
CA LEU A 147 18.38 4.14 3.95
C LEU A 147 17.89 4.79 5.24
N PRO A 148 17.18 5.93 5.18
CA PRO A 148 16.55 6.52 6.36
C PRO A 148 15.65 5.51 7.08
N ARG A 149 15.60 5.56 8.41
CA ARG A 149 14.50 4.93 9.15
C ARG A 149 13.22 5.64 8.75
N LEU A 150 12.21 4.86 8.36
CA LEU A 150 10.96 5.40 7.84
C LEU A 150 9.80 4.93 8.71
N ALA A 151 8.91 5.86 9.05
CA ALA A 151 7.60 5.58 9.61
C ALA A 151 6.59 6.44 8.84
N LEU A 152 5.85 5.80 7.94
CA LEU A 152 4.88 6.46 7.07
C LEU A 152 3.49 5.98 7.45
N ARG A 153 2.55 6.92 7.50
CA ARG A 153 1.13 6.65 7.64
C ARG A 153 0.39 7.47 6.61
N THR A 154 -0.45 6.82 5.83
CA THR A 154 -1.26 7.45 4.79
C THR A 154 -2.70 7.00 4.94
N ARG A 155 -3.62 7.92 4.70
CA ARG A 155 -5.05 7.62 4.63
C ARG A 155 -5.58 8.34 3.40
N VAL A 156 -6.05 7.57 2.43
CA VAL A 156 -6.44 8.06 1.11
C VAL A 156 -7.90 7.70 0.86
N PRO A 157 -8.78 8.70 0.70
CA PRO A 157 -10.07 8.49 0.07
C PRO A 157 -9.84 8.13 -1.40
N VAL A 158 -10.31 6.96 -1.81
CA VAL A 158 -10.13 6.37 -3.15
C VAL A 158 -11.40 6.53 -4.01
N THR A 159 -12.54 6.89 -3.39
CA THR A 159 -13.85 6.94 -4.04
C THR A 159 -13.85 7.74 -5.34
N GLU A 160 -13.24 8.94 -5.34
CA GLU A 160 -13.25 9.86 -6.49
C GLU A 160 -12.35 9.38 -7.63
N GLN A 161 -11.36 8.53 -7.34
CA GLN A 161 -10.40 8.00 -8.29
C GLN A 161 -10.91 6.73 -8.99
N LEU A 162 -11.87 6.01 -8.38
CA LEU A 162 -12.44 4.77 -8.92
C LEU A 162 -12.96 4.89 -10.36
N PRO A 163 -13.68 5.95 -10.77
CA PRO A 163 -14.16 6.08 -12.15
C PRO A 163 -13.04 6.18 -13.19
N ALA A 164 -11.93 6.83 -12.83
CA ALA A 164 -10.74 6.93 -13.67
C ALA A 164 -10.01 5.58 -13.80
N LEU A 165 -10.14 4.72 -12.78
CA LEU A 165 -9.63 3.34 -12.78
C LEU A 165 -10.60 2.33 -13.43
N GLY A 166 -11.73 2.79 -13.96
CA GLY A 166 -12.72 1.96 -14.67
C GLY A 166 -13.88 1.44 -13.80
N VAL A 167 -13.86 1.70 -12.50
CA VAL A 167 -14.95 1.34 -11.58
C VAL A 167 -15.98 2.47 -11.58
N ARG A 168 -16.88 2.47 -12.57
CA ARG A 168 -17.85 3.55 -12.81
C ARG A 168 -19.27 3.21 -12.35
N LEU A 169 -19.79 2.06 -12.75
CA LEU A 169 -21.18 1.68 -12.45
C LEU A 169 -21.39 1.50 -10.93
N ALA A 170 -20.41 0.89 -10.26
CA ALA A 170 -20.45 0.57 -8.83
C ALA A 170 -20.60 1.79 -7.89
N THR A 171 -20.22 2.98 -8.34
CA THR A 171 -20.32 4.25 -7.59
C THR A 171 -21.47 5.14 -8.08
N SER A 172 -22.27 4.66 -9.04
CA SER A 172 -23.37 5.39 -9.65
C SER A 172 -24.73 4.82 -9.22
N ASP A 173 -25.81 5.50 -9.62
CA ASP A 173 -27.18 5.01 -9.45
C ASP A 173 -27.49 3.74 -10.26
N GLU A 174 -26.62 3.39 -11.22
CA GLU A 174 -26.70 2.17 -12.02
C GLU A 174 -25.99 0.97 -11.37
N ALA A 175 -25.51 1.11 -10.13
CA ALA A 175 -24.86 0.02 -9.41
C ALA A 175 -25.78 -1.20 -9.27
N ASP A 176 -25.25 -2.37 -9.63
CA ASP A 176 -25.93 -3.66 -9.45
C ASP A 176 -25.13 -4.57 -8.52
N PHE A 177 -25.56 -4.58 -7.25
CA PHE A 177 -25.06 -5.48 -6.22
C PHE A 177 -26.14 -6.49 -5.78
N SER A 178 -27.08 -6.84 -6.67
CA SER A 178 -28.14 -7.81 -6.38
C SER A 178 -27.64 -9.21 -5.99
N GLY A 179 -26.40 -9.54 -6.33
CA GLY A 179 -25.72 -10.76 -5.88
C GLY A 179 -25.26 -10.72 -4.41
N LEU A 180 -25.21 -9.54 -3.77
CA LEU A 180 -24.82 -9.36 -2.37
C LEU A 180 -26.02 -9.12 -1.46
N SER A 181 -27.02 -8.37 -1.92
CA SER A 181 -28.18 -7.98 -1.13
C SER A 181 -29.44 -7.91 -2.00
N PRO A 182 -30.62 -8.29 -1.46
CA PRO A 182 -31.90 -7.99 -2.10
C PRO A 182 -32.22 -6.49 -2.12
N GLU A 183 -31.63 -5.72 -1.21
CA GLU A 183 -31.72 -4.26 -1.21
C GLU A 183 -30.73 -3.67 -2.23
N ARG A 184 -31.10 -2.53 -2.82
CA ARG A 184 -30.19 -1.83 -3.72
C ARG A 184 -29.07 -1.22 -2.92
N LEU A 185 -27.84 -1.51 -3.32
CA LEU A 185 -26.63 -0.94 -2.75
C LEU A 185 -25.91 -0.09 -3.79
N ALA A 186 -25.18 0.91 -3.33
CA ALA A 186 -24.18 1.63 -4.12
C ALA A 186 -22.96 1.91 -3.24
N ILE A 187 -21.76 1.87 -3.81
CA ILE A 187 -20.54 2.25 -3.09
C ILE A 187 -20.66 3.74 -2.73
N SER A 188 -20.63 4.05 -1.43
CA SER A 188 -20.60 5.42 -0.95
C SER A 188 -19.16 5.90 -0.80
N ASP A 189 -18.31 5.07 -0.19
CA ASP A 189 -16.96 5.44 0.21
C ASP A 189 -16.00 4.28 0.07
N VAL A 190 -14.81 4.60 -0.43
CA VAL A 190 -13.65 3.71 -0.36
C VAL A 190 -12.50 4.46 0.28
N ILE A 191 -12.02 3.95 1.41
CA ILE A 191 -10.85 4.51 2.11
C ILE A 191 -9.81 3.42 2.27
N GLN A 192 -8.56 3.76 1.96
CA GLN A 192 -7.41 2.94 2.27
C GLN A 192 -6.50 3.67 3.26
N GLU A 193 -6.26 3.06 4.41
CA GLU A 193 -5.21 3.47 5.34
C GLU A 193 -4.03 2.51 5.23
N THR A 194 -2.81 3.04 5.24
CA THR A 194 -1.59 2.24 5.17
C THR A 194 -0.54 2.78 6.13
N VAL A 195 0.10 1.89 6.87
CA VAL A 195 1.25 2.14 7.75
C VAL A 195 2.43 1.35 7.22
N LEU A 196 3.60 1.98 7.11
CA LEU A 196 4.87 1.35 6.75
C LEU A 196 5.95 1.81 7.75
N LYS A 197 6.67 0.86 8.32
CA LYS A 197 7.84 1.08 9.15
C LYS A 197 9.02 0.30 8.58
N ILE A 198 10.14 1.00 8.38
CA ILE A 198 11.41 0.40 7.95
C ILE A 198 12.47 0.76 9.00
N ALA A 199 13.10 -0.26 9.55
CA ALA A 199 14.15 -0.14 10.56
C ALA A 199 15.24 -1.21 10.34
N GLU A 200 16.24 -1.21 11.21
CA GLU A 200 17.44 -2.05 11.04
C GLU A 200 17.15 -3.54 11.01
N GLU A 201 16.10 -3.98 11.70
CA GLU A 201 15.73 -5.39 11.83
C GLU A 201 14.82 -5.87 10.69
N GLY A 202 14.09 -4.96 10.05
CA GLY A 202 13.12 -5.36 9.03
C GLY A 202 12.11 -4.29 8.65
N VAL A 203 11.00 -4.79 8.11
CA VAL A 203 9.85 -4.02 7.64
C VAL A 203 8.59 -4.50 8.33
N GLU A 204 7.80 -3.55 8.81
CA GLU A 204 6.42 -3.77 9.24
C GLU A 204 5.52 -2.90 8.37
N ALA A 205 4.50 -3.49 7.76
CA ALA A 205 3.53 -2.77 6.97
C ALA A 205 2.12 -3.30 7.23
N ALA A 206 1.13 -2.43 7.22
CA ALA A 206 -0.27 -2.81 7.24
C ALA A 206 -1.09 -1.89 6.35
N ALA A 207 -2.10 -2.43 5.69
CA ALA A 207 -3.08 -1.68 4.94
C ALA A 207 -4.48 -2.17 5.29
N VAL A 208 -5.40 -1.24 5.54
CA VAL A 208 -6.83 -1.50 5.74
C VAL A 208 -7.57 -0.77 4.65
N THR A 209 -8.31 -1.51 3.83
CA THR A 209 -9.21 -0.96 2.82
C THR A 209 -10.65 -1.21 3.22
N VAL A 210 -11.47 -0.17 3.19
CA VAL A 210 -12.90 -0.25 3.49
C VAL A 210 -13.67 0.21 2.29
N VAL A 211 -14.65 -0.58 1.86
CA VAL A 211 -15.65 -0.21 0.87
C VAL A 211 -16.99 -0.17 1.61
N ALA A 212 -17.50 1.03 1.86
CA ALA A 212 -18.80 1.25 2.45
C ALA A 212 -19.87 1.35 1.36
N MET A 213 -21.03 0.77 1.62
CA MET A 213 -22.19 0.82 0.76
C MET A 213 -23.40 1.38 1.50
N ARG A 214 -24.13 2.23 0.79
CA ARG A 214 -25.41 2.82 1.22
C ARG A 214 -26.54 2.33 0.34
N ALA A 215 -27.78 2.70 0.69
CA ALA A 215 -28.93 2.47 -0.16
C ALA A 215 -28.72 3.09 -1.56
N GLY A 216 -28.98 2.30 -2.61
CA GLY A 216 -28.93 2.72 -4.01
C GLY A 216 -30.23 3.42 -4.45
N SER A 217 -30.16 4.14 -5.58
CA SER A 217 -31.31 4.86 -6.15
C SER A 217 -32.35 3.94 -6.80
N ALA A 218 -33.59 4.44 -6.92
CA ALA A 218 -34.65 3.74 -7.65
C ALA A 218 -34.28 3.59 -9.14
N PRO A 219 -34.60 2.47 -9.79
CA PRO A 219 -34.24 2.26 -11.19
C PRO A 219 -34.94 3.28 -12.10
N VAL A 220 -34.22 3.79 -13.09
CA VAL A 220 -34.86 4.45 -14.24
C VAL A 220 -35.70 3.37 -14.95
N PRO A 221 -37.01 3.56 -15.16
CA PRO A 221 -37.85 2.55 -15.77
C PRO A 221 -37.33 2.19 -17.16
N GLN A 222 -36.87 0.94 -17.32
CA GLN A 222 -36.44 0.43 -18.62
C GLN A 222 -37.68 0.24 -19.51
N ARG A 223 -37.79 1.04 -20.58
CA ARG A 223 -38.75 0.75 -21.65
C ARG A 223 -38.18 -0.37 -22.51
N VAL A 224 -38.71 -1.57 -22.33
CA VAL A 224 -38.46 -2.67 -23.26
C VAL A 224 -39.32 -2.42 -24.51
N HIS A 225 -38.67 -2.02 -25.61
CA HIS A 225 -39.31 -1.99 -26.92
C HIS A 225 -39.19 -3.38 -27.55
N HIS A 226 -40.29 -4.12 -27.57
CA HIS A 226 -40.40 -5.32 -28.41
C HIS A 226 -40.66 -4.88 -29.85
N SER A 227 -39.67 -5.05 -30.73
CA SER A 227 -39.89 -5.03 -32.17
C SER A 227 -40.41 -6.40 -32.60
N ALA A 228 -41.64 -6.45 -33.11
CA ALA A 228 -42.19 -7.58 -33.84
C ALA A 228 -41.84 -7.48 -35.33
#